data_AF-A0A819U0T2-F1
#
_entry.id   AF-A0A819U0T2-F1
#
_cell.length_a   1.000
_cell.length_b   1.000
_cell.length_c   1.000
_cell.angle_alpha   90.00
_cell.angle_beta   90.00
_cell.angle_gamma   90.00
#
_symmetry.space_group_name_H-M   'P 1'
#
loop_
_entity.id
_entity.type
_entity.pdbx_description
1 polymer ?
#
loop_
_entity_poly.entity_id
_entity_poly.type
_entity_poly.pdbx_seq_one_letter_code
_entity_poly.pdbx_strand_id
1 'polypeptide(L)'
;MHSSSSMITQLLIFFSIIAPLTFGLQATDFYVHDLPLLPKEASSIRMHAGLLPVNPQHNGSLFFWHFEKKYASDKLRTVIWLNGGPGCSSSIGAWMEIGPFRFQDENTMIENDGSWHLYTNLLFVDQPVGTGFSTIDTDSFIRELDEMANQFLSFLDQYIKVFPELLENDIYLAGESFAGQYIPYIAKAILEQRSALKLRGLLIGNGLIDPVTIYKSYLPFAVANNLIIKNSNLYDRINIEVKQCEEALSKQNTFTASHSKPSIILLPDLLQQIPIILYSGEYDLLCNHWAIEAMIDGMIWNNGTGFDFNNGTLSPKDSWIVDGESAGLIRSARNLTYMLFYGASHMVPYDYPRRSRFMLHQFIQLDLISFPDTTTRKNIEVSTRLTRHIAFSVLIVIIVILALIGLIWCFVLKRHPTRLPTPLNIIRELRPKTSNVEQPKSMACLLLNDSNTNLHVADSETFV
;
A
#
# COMPACT_ATOMS: atom_id res chain seq x y z
N MET A 1 35.80 -2.10 -89.83
CA MET A 1 34.39 -2.25 -89.40
C MET A 1 34.25 -3.60 -88.71
N HIS A 2 33.52 -3.63 -87.58
CA HIS A 2 33.10 -4.79 -86.77
C HIS A 2 34.20 -5.56 -86.00
N SER A 3 34.15 -5.59 -84.66
CA SER A 3 33.34 -6.48 -83.76
C SER A 3 34.22 -7.68 -83.35
N SER A 4 34.30 -8.22 -82.14
CA SER A 4 33.34 -8.53 -81.05
C SER A 4 34.17 -9.09 -79.87
N SER A 5 33.99 -8.72 -78.60
CA SER A 5 33.07 -9.29 -77.58
C SER A 5 33.55 -10.56 -76.83
N SER A 6 33.56 -10.42 -75.49
CA SER A 6 33.27 -11.41 -74.44
C SER A 6 34.38 -12.37 -73.94
N MET A 7 34.88 -12.12 -72.72
CA MET A 7 34.51 -12.85 -71.49
C MET A 7 35.41 -12.32 -70.35
N ILE A 8 34.87 -11.46 -69.47
CA ILE A 8 35.49 -11.18 -68.18
C ILE A 8 34.48 -11.55 -67.10
N THR A 9 34.89 -12.51 -66.31
CA THR A 9 34.29 -13.05 -65.09
C THR A 9 34.00 -11.92 -64.11
N GLN A 10 32.73 -11.62 -63.83
CA GLN A 10 32.33 -10.80 -62.67
C GLN A 10 31.79 -11.72 -61.58
N LEU A 11 32.63 -11.91 -60.56
CA LEU A 11 32.28 -12.53 -59.29
C LEU A 11 31.45 -11.51 -58.49
N LEU A 12 30.13 -11.67 -58.44
CA LEU A 12 29.27 -10.89 -57.53
C LEU A 12 29.36 -11.50 -56.13
N ILE A 13 30.23 -10.93 -55.30
CA ILE A 13 30.27 -11.19 -53.86
C ILE A 13 29.07 -10.45 -53.25
N PHE A 14 27.97 -11.16 -53.01
CA PHE A 14 26.93 -10.70 -52.11
C PHE A 14 27.47 -10.77 -50.67
N PHE A 15 27.99 -9.67 -50.16
CA PHE A 15 28.12 -9.48 -48.71
C PHE A 15 26.71 -9.38 -48.14
N SER A 16 26.15 -10.53 -47.73
CA SER A 16 25.02 -10.54 -46.82
C SER A 16 25.52 -9.94 -45.51
N ILE A 17 25.10 -8.71 -45.21
CA ILE A 17 25.24 -8.14 -43.88
C ILE A 17 24.33 -8.98 -42.99
N ILE A 18 24.89 -10.04 -42.40
CA ILE A 18 24.29 -10.70 -41.25
C ILE A 18 24.45 -9.70 -40.12
N ALA A 19 23.45 -8.84 -39.94
CA ALA A 19 23.29 -8.17 -38.66
C ALA A 19 23.21 -9.29 -37.60
N PRO A 20 24.03 -9.25 -36.54
CA PRO A 20 23.88 -10.24 -35.47
C PRO A 20 22.45 -10.13 -34.96
N LEU A 21 21.70 -11.23 -34.99
CA LEU A 21 20.45 -11.33 -34.25
C LEU A 21 20.81 -11.15 -32.78
N THR A 22 20.66 -9.92 -32.27
CA THR A 22 20.55 -9.70 -30.84
C THR A 22 19.21 -10.29 -30.44
N PHE A 23 19.21 -11.56 -30.01
CA PHE A 23 18.04 -12.15 -29.36
C PHE A 23 17.79 -11.36 -28.08
N GLY A 24 16.79 -10.48 -28.10
CA GLY A 24 16.29 -9.84 -26.90
C GLY A 24 15.63 -10.89 -25.99
N LEU A 25 15.69 -10.67 -24.68
CA LEU A 25 15.00 -11.50 -23.68
C LEU A 25 13.51 -11.59 -24.02
N GLN A 26 12.95 -12.79 -23.95
CA GLN A 26 11.54 -13.08 -24.21
C GLN A 26 10.86 -13.65 -22.96
N ALA A 27 9.54 -13.52 -22.87
CA ALA A 27 8.76 -14.06 -21.76
C ALA A 27 9.03 -15.55 -21.50
N THR A 28 9.23 -16.34 -22.56
CA THR A 28 9.53 -17.78 -22.47
C THR A 28 10.84 -18.08 -21.73
N ASP A 29 11.82 -17.16 -21.75
CA ASP A 29 13.10 -17.33 -21.05
C ASP A 29 12.92 -17.30 -19.53
N PHE A 30 11.81 -16.74 -19.06
CA PHE A 30 11.47 -16.62 -17.64
C PHE A 30 10.41 -17.62 -17.19
N TYR A 31 9.91 -18.49 -18.07
CA TYR A 31 8.80 -19.39 -17.75
C TYR A 31 9.19 -20.41 -16.67
N VAL A 32 8.38 -20.51 -15.60
CA VAL A 32 8.58 -21.49 -14.53
C VAL A 32 7.94 -22.80 -14.95
N HIS A 33 8.76 -23.77 -15.35
CA HIS A 33 8.30 -25.07 -15.85
C HIS A 33 7.76 -26.01 -14.77
N ASP A 34 8.41 -26.00 -13.61
CA ASP A 34 8.08 -26.85 -12.48
C ASP A 34 8.38 -26.08 -11.20
N LEU A 35 7.50 -26.21 -10.21
CA LEU A 35 7.73 -25.70 -8.87
C LEU A 35 7.58 -26.89 -7.91
N PRO A 36 8.67 -27.29 -7.23
CA PRO A 36 8.62 -28.42 -6.30
C PRO A 36 7.53 -28.24 -5.26
N LEU A 37 6.92 -29.35 -4.81
CA LEU A 37 5.88 -29.40 -3.78
C LEU A 37 4.51 -28.81 -4.17
N LEU A 38 4.32 -28.35 -5.41
CA LEU A 38 2.98 -27.98 -5.88
C LEU A 38 2.07 -29.21 -5.95
N PRO A 39 0.81 -29.13 -5.46
CA PRO A 39 -0.16 -30.20 -5.63
C PRO A 39 -0.34 -30.54 -7.11
N LYS A 40 -0.41 -31.84 -7.44
CA LYS A 40 -0.66 -32.27 -8.84
C LYS A 40 -2.02 -31.81 -9.36
N GLU A 41 -2.98 -31.60 -8.45
CA GLU A 41 -4.30 -31.05 -8.78
C GLU A 41 -4.36 -29.52 -8.71
N ALA A 42 -3.28 -28.83 -8.31
CA ALA A 42 -3.26 -27.37 -8.32
C ALA A 42 -3.51 -26.87 -9.73
N SER A 43 -4.34 -25.83 -9.84
CA SER A 43 -4.58 -25.18 -11.13
C SER A 43 -3.26 -24.82 -11.80
N SER A 44 -3.13 -25.06 -13.11
CA SER A 44 -1.94 -24.72 -13.89
C SER A 44 -1.82 -23.20 -14.02
N ILE A 45 -1.31 -22.55 -12.99
CA ILE A 45 -1.02 -21.11 -12.99
C ILE A 45 0.24 -20.92 -13.81
N ARG A 46 0.15 -20.06 -14.83
CA ARG A 46 1.33 -19.64 -15.60
C ARG A 46 2.13 -18.66 -14.76
N MET A 47 3.43 -18.92 -14.67
CA MET A 47 4.35 -18.18 -13.82
C MET A 47 5.60 -17.85 -14.59
N HIS A 48 6.14 -16.66 -14.35
CA HIS A 48 7.43 -16.24 -14.88
C HIS A 48 8.27 -15.64 -13.77
N ALA A 49 9.54 -16.03 -13.67
CA ALA A 49 10.43 -15.51 -12.64
C ALA A 49 11.86 -15.37 -13.16
N GLY A 50 12.58 -14.37 -12.67
CA GLY A 50 13.99 -14.20 -12.98
C GLY A 50 14.51 -12.80 -12.73
N LEU A 51 15.72 -12.52 -13.21
CA LEU A 51 16.44 -11.28 -13.00
C LEU A 51 16.35 -10.37 -14.21
N LEU A 52 16.03 -9.10 -13.99
CA LEU A 52 16.09 -8.05 -15.00
C LEU A 52 17.15 -7.00 -14.61
N PRO A 53 18.08 -6.66 -15.53
CA PRO A 53 19.18 -5.75 -15.22
C PRO A 53 18.69 -4.30 -15.13
N VAL A 54 18.99 -3.63 -14.02
CA VAL A 54 18.65 -2.23 -13.75
C VAL A 54 19.86 -1.33 -13.57
N ASN A 55 21.02 -1.91 -13.24
CA ASN A 55 22.29 -1.21 -13.14
C ASN A 55 23.43 -2.13 -13.66
N PRO A 56 23.57 -2.29 -14.99
CA PRO A 56 24.57 -3.20 -15.57
C PRO A 56 26.02 -2.87 -15.17
N GLN A 57 26.31 -1.61 -14.84
CA GLN A 57 27.65 -1.15 -14.46
C GLN A 57 28.13 -1.77 -13.14
N HIS A 58 27.19 -2.12 -12.25
CA HIS A 58 27.45 -2.67 -10.92
C HIS A 58 26.79 -4.04 -10.71
N ASN A 59 26.54 -4.79 -11.79
CA ASN A 59 25.85 -6.09 -11.77
C ASN A 59 24.47 -6.06 -11.08
N GLY A 60 23.81 -4.90 -11.12
CA GLY A 60 22.55 -4.65 -10.45
C GLY A 60 21.35 -5.18 -11.23
N SER A 61 20.62 -6.13 -10.65
CA SER A 61 19.40 -6.70 -11.23
C SER A 61 18.31 -6.84 -10.18
N LEU A 62 17.06 -6.60 -10.57
CA LEU A 62 15.90 -6.90 -9.71
C LEU A 62 15.31 -8.26 -10.09
N PHE A 63 15.06 -9.08 -9.08
CA PHE A 63 14.30 -10.31 -9.21
C PHE A 63 12.80 -10.00 -9.22
N PHE A 64 12.08 -10.67 -10.12
CA PHE A 64 10.63 -10.64 -10.15
C PHE A 64 10.04 -12.04 -10.16
N TRP A 65 8.82 -12.14 -9.66
CA TRP A 65 7.96 -13.31 -9.84
C TRP A 65 6.56 -12.85 -10.26
N HIS A 66 6.19 -13.17 -11.48
CA HIS A 66 4.89 -12.89 -12.08
C HIS A 66 4.02 -14.14 -12.04
N PHE A 67 2.83 -14.02 -11.46
CA PHE A 67 1.76 -15.02 -11.52
C PHE A 67 0.60 -14.46 -12.33
N GLU A 68 0.18 -15.21 -13.36
CA GLU A 68 -1.00 -14.82 -14.14
C GLU A 68 -2.29 -15.03 -13.36
N LYS A 69 -3.31 -14.24 -13.72
CA LYS A 69 -4.65 -14.37 -13.14
C LYS A 69 -5.28 -15.74 -13.39
N LYS A 70 -6.03 -16.26 -12.41
CA LYS A 70 -6.73 -17.55 -12.51
C LYS A 70 -7.97 -17.50 -13.40
N TYR A 71 -8.75 -16.41 -13.31
CA TYR A 71 -10.00 -16.26 -14.04
C TYR A 71 -9.96 -15.10 -15.03
N ALA A 72 -10.75 -15.23 -16.10
CA ALA A 72 -11.00 -14.14 -17.02
C ALA A 72 -11.70 -12.97 -16.30
N SER A 73 -11.39 -11.75 -16.72
CA SER A 73 -11.98 -10.52 -16.21
C SER A 73 -12.22 -9.57 -17.38
N ASP A 74 -13.20 -8.69 -17.21
CA ASP A 74 -13.53 -7.55 -18.08
C ASP A 74 -12.32 -6.72 -18.54
N LYS A 75 -11.31 -6.56 -17.68
CA LYS A 75 -10.07 -5.83 -17.96
C LYS A 75 -8.86 -6.63 -17.54
N LEU A 76 -7.73 -6.36 -18.18
CA LEU A 76 -6.43 -6.81 -17.70
C LEU A 76 -5.97 -5.88 -16.58
N ARG A 77 -5.54 -6.48 -15.48
CA ARG A 77 -5.11 -5.79 -14.26
C ARG A 77 -3.85 -6.44 -13.74
N THR A 78 -2.87 -5.64 -13.34
CA THR A 78 -1.68 -6.12 -12.64
C THR A 78 -1.57 -5.42 -11.31
N VAL A 79 -1.48 -6.21 -10.24
CA VAL A 79 -1.06 -5.72 -8.92
C VAL A 79 0.43 -5.99 -8.80
N ILE A 80 1.20 -4.93 -8.61
CA ILE A 80 2.63 -5.02 -8.29
C ILE A 80 2.76 -4.97 -6.78
N TRP A 81 3.32 -6.02 -6.17
CA TRP A 81 3.43 -6.16 -4.73
C TRP A 81 4.87 -5.93 -4.24
N LEU A 82 4.99 -5.11 -3.19
CA LEU A 82 6.26 -4.74 -2.56
C LEU A 82 6.19 -5.00 -1.04
N ASN A 83 7.02 -5.89 -0.52
CA ASN A 83 7.25 -5.94 0.93
C ASN A 83 8.20 -4.79 1.36
N GLY A 84 8.28 -4.58 2.68
CA GLY A 84 9.02 -3.47 3.29
C GLY A 84 10.43 -3.84 3.76
N GLY A 85 10.67 -3.72 5.07
CA GLY A 85 11.98 -3.85 5.69
C GLY A 85 12.52 -2.51 6.21
N PRO A 86 13.40 -1.80 5.47
CA PRO A 86 13.79 -1.99 4.07
C PRO A 86 14.63 -3.24 3.82
N GLY A 87 14.52 -3.84 2.61
CA GLY A 87 15.35 -4.98 2.19
C GLY A 87 14.73 -6.36 2.43
N CYS A 88 13.44 -6.44 2.78
CA CYS A 88 12.73 -7.71 2.86
C CYS A 88 12.22 -8.14 1.47
N SER A 89 12.39 -9.42 1.13
CA SER A 89 11.96 -9.97 -0.16
C SER A 89 10.44 -9.89 -0.32
N SER A 90 9.98 -9.49 -1.51
CA SER A 90 8.57 -9.56 -1.91
C SER A 90 8.09 -10.99 -2.16
N SER A 91 9.01 -11.95 -2.20
CA SER A 91 8.66 -13.37 -2.17
C SER A 91 7.96 -13.78 -0.88
N ILE A 92 8.16 -13.04 0.23
CA ILE A 92 7.40 -13.24 1.47
C ILE A 92 5.90 -13.03 1.17
N GLY A 93 5.55 -11.92 0.50
CA GLY A 93 4.18 -11.67 0.08
C GLY A 93 3.63 -12.71 -0.90
N ALA A 94 4.48 -13.27 -1.75
CA ALA A 94 4.09 -14.35 -2.66
C ALA A 94 3.74 -15.64 -1.90
N TRP A 95 4.57 -16.05 -0.95
CA TRP A 95 4.44 -17.35 -0.27
C TRP A 95 3.59 -17.32 0.99
N MET A 96 3.40 -16.14 1.61
CA MET A 96 2.74 -16.02 2.92
C MET A 96 1.52 -15.11 2.90
N GLU A 97 1.32 -14.24 1.91
CA GLU A 97 0.29 -13.17 2.02
C GLU A 97 -0.75 -13.10 0.89
N ILE A 98 -0.37 -12.76 -0.33
CA ILE A 98 -1.37 -12.54 -1.40
C ILE A 98 -1.19 -13.49 -2.58
N GLY A 99 -0.06 -14.19 -2.67
CA GLY A 99 0.21 -15.12 -3.76
C GLY A 99 -0.67 -16.38 -3.75
N PRO A 100 -0.60 -17.18 -4.82
CA PRO A 100 -1.55 -18.25 -5.11
C PRO A 100 -1.44 -19.47 -4.20
N PHE A 101 -0.31 -19.63 -3.50
CA PHE A 101 -0.03 -20.82 -2.71
C PHE A 101 0.41 -20.47 -1.29
N ARG A 102 0.31 -21.46 -0.40
CA ARG A 102 0.81 -21.44 0.97
C ARG A 102 1.51 -22.73 1.29
N PHE A 103 2.50 -22.66 2.17
CA PHE A 103 2.99 -23.84 2.86
C PHE A 103 2.00 -24.20 3.98
N GLN A 104 1.46 -25.41 3.92
CA GLN A 104 0.73 -26.01 5.04
C GLN A 104 1.71 -26.56 6.08
N ASP A 105 2.82 -27.11 5.60
CA ASP A 105 3.97 -27.58 6.37
C ASP A 105 5.23 -27.51 5.48
N GLU A 106 6.37 -27.97 6.00
CA GLU A 106 7.68 -27.94 5.33
C GLU A 106 7.70 -28.66 3.96
N ASN A 107 6.76 -29.58 3.71
CA ASN A 107 6.77 -30.45 2.53
C ASN A 107 5.50 -30.34 1.68
N THR A 108 4.51 -29.54 2.10
CA THR A 108 3.20 -29.51 1.47
C THR A 108 2.78 -28.08 1.17
N MET A 109 2.58 -27.76 -0.11
CA MET A 109 1.89 -26.53 -0.52
C MET A 109 0.41 -26.77 -0.75
N ILE A 110 -0.41 -25.76 -0.49
CA ILE A 110 -1.85 -25.72 -0.76
C ILE A 110 -2.21 -24.43 -1.50
N GLU A 111 -3.33 -24.44 -2.24
CA GLU A 111 -3.87 -23.21 -2.84
C GLU A 111 -4.32 -22.23 -1.74
N ASN A 112 -3.99 -20.95 -1.92
CA ASN A 112 -4.46 -19.87 -1.07
C ASN A 112 -5.86 -19.42 -1.52
N ASP A 113 -6.87 -19.78 -0.72
CA ASP A 113 -8.28 -19.49 -1.00
C ASP A 113 -8.64 -17.99 -0.94
N GLY A 114 -7.74 -17.14 -0.44
CA GLY A 114 -7.82 -15.69 -0.43
C GLY A 114 -6.80 -15.00 -1.34
N SER A 115 -6.16 -15.72 -2.26
CA SER A 115 -5.15 -15.11 -3.12
C SER A 115 -5.73 -14.03 -4.05
N TRP A 116 -4.95 -12.96 -4.23
CA TRP A 116 -5.32 -11.83 -5.08
C TRP A 116 -5.24 -12.16 -6.57
N HIS A 117 -4.58 -13.26 -6.96
CA HIS A 117 -4.44 -13.66 -8.37
C HIS A 117 -5.75 -14.12 -9.03
N LEU A 118 -6.87 -14.20 -8.30
CA LEU A 118 -8.11 -14.72 -8.90
C LEU A 118 -8.56 -13.95 -10.14
N TYR A 119 -8.42 -12.62 -10.14
CA TYR A 119 -8.85 -11.75 -11.26
C TYR A 119 -7.80 -10.72 -11.69
N THR A 120 -6.61 -10.74 -11.09
CA THR A 120 -5.51 -9.84 -11.40
C THR A 120 -4.22 -10.63 -11.58
N ASN A 121 -3.33 -10.19 -12.46
CA ASN A 121 -1.96 -10.67 -12.45
C ASN A 121 -1.26 -10.15 -11.19
N LEU A 122 -0.39 -10.95 -10.57
CA LEU A 122 0.44 -10.53 -9.43
C LEU A 122 1.90 -10.47 -9.87
N LEU A 123 2.54 -9.32 -9.66
CA LEU A 123 3.96 -9.12 -9.93
C LEU A 123 4.67 -8.78 -8.62
N PHE A 124 5.39 -9.74 -8.05
CA PHE A 124 6.24 -9.53 -6.89
C PHE A 124 7.62 -9.08 -7.36
N VAL A 125 8.17 -8.02 -6.75
CA VAL A 125 9.48 -7.49 -7.12
C VAL A 125 10.34 -7.33 -5.87
N ASP A 126 11.47 -8.02 -5.84
CA ASP A 126 12.46 -7.84 -4.78
C ASP A 126 13.22 -6.54 -5.04
N GLN A 127 12.97 -5.52 -4.23
CA GLN A 127 13.56 -4.19 -4.42
C GLN A 127 13.85 -3.51 -3.08
N PRO A 128 14.85 -2.60 -3.01
CA PRO A 128 15.80 -2.24 -4.07
C PRO A 128 16.81 -3.36 -4.35
N VAL A 129 17.75 -3.13 -5.27
CA VAL A 129 18.87 -4.06 -5.52
C VAL A 129 19.54 -4.53 -4.22
N GLY A 130 19.90 -5.82 -4.17
CA GLY A 130 20.41 -6.49 -2.96
C GLY A 130 19.34 -7.09 -2.05
N THR A 131 18.05 -6.81 -2.29
CA THR A 131 16.93 -7.40 -1.56
C THR A 131 16.64 -8.82 -2.06
N GLY A 132 16.50 -9.79 -1.15
CA GLY A 132 16.09 -11.15 -1.51
C GLY A 132 16.96 -11.77 -2.59
N PHE A 133 16.36 -12.10 -3.74
CA PHE A 133 17.08 -12.66 -4.89
C PHE A 133 17.68 -11.61 -5.84
N SER A 134 17.45 -10.31 -5.60
CA SER A 134 18.02 -9.21 -6.39
C SER A 134 19.50 -9.01 -6.11
N THR A 135 20.29 -8.72 -7.14
CA THR A 135 21.75 -8.68 -7.08
C THR A 135 22.29 -7.27 -7.23
N ILE A 136 23.49 -7.02 -6.67
CA ILE A 136 24.31 -5.83 -6.86
C ILE A 136 25.72 -6.09 -6.35
N ASP A 137 26.71 -5.37 -6.85
CA ASP A 137 28.02 -5.28 -6.21
C ASP A 137 27.89 -4.69 -4.79
N THR A 138 28.64 -5.24 -3.82
CA THR A 138 28.45 -5.03 -2.37
C THR A 138 28.64 -3.59 -1.88
N ASP A 139 29.24 -2.72 -2.68
CA ASP A 139 29.49 -1.31 -2.37
C ASP A 139 28.46 -0.36 -3.00
N SER A 140 27.47 -0.91 -3.71
CA SER A 140 26.62 -0.15 -4.64
C SER A 140 25.13 -0.15 -4.24
N PHE A 141 24.83 -0.35 -2.95
CA PHE A 141 23.47 -0.25 -2.41
C PHE A 141 22.90 1.16 -2.47
N ILE A 142 21.60 1.28 -2.79
CA ILE A 142 20.88 2.56 -2.82
C ILE A 142 20.51 3.01 -1.40
N ARG A 143 20.60 4.33 -1.17
CA ARG A 143 20.28 4.94 0.13
C ARG A 143 19.20 6.03 0.06
N GLU A 144 18.78 6.44 -1.14
CA GLU A 144 17.78 7.48 -1.33
C GLU A 144 16.50 6.94 -2.00
N LEU A 145 15.33 7.44 -1.58
CA LEU A 145 14.02 6.98 -2.07
C LEU A 145 13.75 7.40 -3.50
N ASP A 146 14.22 8.58 -3.93
CA ASP A 146 14.12 9.00 -5.34
C ASP A 146 15.00 8.12 -6.25
N GLU A 147 16.20 7.74 -5.79
CA GLU A 147 17.07 6.80 -6.51
C GLU A 147 16.45 5.42 -6.62
N MET A 148 15.86 4.92 -5.53
CA MET A 148 15.12 3.66 -5.52
C MET A 148 13.95 3.69 -6.51
N ALA A 149 13.15 4.78 -6.53
CA ALA A 149 12.03 4.91 -7.47
C ALA A 149 12.49 4.92 -8.93
N ASN A 150 13.61 5.60 -9.24
CA ASN A 150 14.19 5.60 -10.58
C ASN A 150 14.77 4.24 -10.99
N GLN A 151 15.34 3.49 -10.04
CA GLN A 151 15.73 2.09 -10.28
C GLN A 151 14.50 1.23 -10.59
N PHE A 152 13.40 1.43 -9.86
CA PHE A 152 12.16 0.71 -10.11
C PHE A 152 11.55 1.03 -11.48
N LEU A 153 11.59 2.29 -11.92
CA LEU A 153 11.22 2.69 -13.28
C LEU A 153 12.09 1.99 -14.34
N SER A 154 13.40 1.88 -14.08
CA SER A 154 14.32 1.15 -14.98
C SER A 154 13.96 -0.33 -15.06
N PHE A 155 13.54 -0.95 -13.96
CA PHE A 155 12.99 -2.31 -13.95
C PHE A 155 11.73 -2.40 -14.80
N LEU A 156 10.76 -1.49 -14.64
CA LEU A 156 9.53 -1.49 -15.44
C LEU A 156 9.84 -1.35 -16.93
N ASP A 157 10.82 -0.53 -17.32
CA ASP A 157 11.25 -0.40 -18.71
C ASP A 157 11.83 -1.70 -19.28
N GLN A 158 12.58 -2.48 -18.48
CA GLN A 158 13.04 -3.80 -18.91
C GLN A 158 11.88 -4.80 -18.96
N TYR A 159 11.02 -4.78 -17.95
CA TYR A 159 9.89 -5.69 -17.84
C TYR A 159 8.95 -5.55 -19.04
N ILE A 160 8.64 -4.33 -19.47
CA ILE A 160 7.77 -4.06 -20.63
C ILE A 160 8.37 -4.58 -21.94
N LYS A 161 9.70 -4.66 -22.07
CA LYS A 161 10.33 -5.27 -23.26
C LYS A 161 10.06 -6.76 -23.36
N VAL A 162 9.90 -7.42 -22.21
CA VAL A 162 9.66 -8.86 -22.10
C VAL A 162 8.14 -9.17 -22.08
N PHE A 163 7.37 -8.34 -21.37
CA PHE A 163 5.93 -8.45 -21.13
C PHE A 163 5.21 -7.16 -21.55
N PRO A 164 5.11 -6.88 -22.87
CA PRO A 164 4.56 -5.62 -23.39
C PRO A 164 3.08 -5.42 -23.04
N GLU A 165 2.35 -6.49 -22.72
CA GLU A 165 0.96 -6.43 -22.27
C GLU A 165 0.76 -5.58 -21.01
N LEU A 166 1.80 -5.34 -20.20
CA LEU A 166 1.72 -4.46 -19.04
C LEU A 166 1.23 -3.04 -19.41
N LEU A 167 1.56 -2.56 -20.61
CA LEU A 167 1.09 -1.25 -21.10
C LEU A 167 -0.43 -1.19 -21.29
N GLU A 168 -1.07 -2.33 -21.50
CA GLU A 168 -2.52 -2.39 -21.65
C GLU A 168 -3.27 -2.55 -20.33
N ASN A 169 -2.59 -3.01 -19.29
CA ASN A 169 -3.17 -3.34 -17.99
C ASN A 169 -3.46 -2.09 -17.17
N ASP A 170 -4.56 -2.13 -16.41
CA ASP A 170 -4.73 -1.23 -15.26
C ASP A 170 -3.76 -1.69 -14.16
N ILE A 171 -2.85 -0.80 -13.73
CA ILE A 171 -1.77 -1.12 -12.79
C ILE A 171 -2.14 -0.61 -11.40
N TYR A 172 -1.90 -1.44 -10.39
CA TYR A 172 -2.05 -1.10 -8.99
C TYR A 172 -0.73 -1.37 -8.27
N LEU A 173 -0.24 -0.42 -7.48
CA LEU A 173 0.88 -0.65 -6.59
C LEU A 173 0.34 -1.02 -5.21
N ALA A 174 0.75 -2.17 -4.70
CA ALA A 174 0.35 -2.67 -3.40
C ALA A 174 1.58 -3.10 -2.60
N GLY A 175 1.45 -3.11 -1.28
CA GLY A 175 2.52 -3.56 -0.42
C GLY A 175 2.29 -3.22 1.03
N GLU A 176 3.29 -3.49 1.84
CA GLU A 176 3.19 -3.35 3.30
C GLU A 176 4.42 -2.74 3.96
N SER A 177 4.25 -2.30 5.21
CA SER A 177 5.38 -1.89 6.06
C SER A 177 6.15 -0.71 5.46
N PHE A 178 7.47 -0.82 5.30
CA PHE A 178 8.31 0.18 4.65
C PHE A 178 7.94 0.45 3.18
N ALA A 179 7.12 -0.39 2.54
CA ALA A 179 6.52 -0.06 1.24
C ALA A 179 5.59 1.17 1.32
N GLY A 180 5.16 1.58 2.53
CA GLY A 180 4.56 2.89 2.76
C GLY A 180 5.46 4.07 2.36
N GLN A 181 6.78 3.89 2.35
CA GLN A 181 7.73 4.84 1.74
C GLN A 181 7.90 4.58 0.24
N TYR A 182 8.07 3.32 -0.17
CA TYR A 182 8.37 2.98 -1.56
C TYR A 182 7.25 3.34 -2.54
N ILE A 183 6.02 2.94 -2.22
CA ILE A 183 4.88 3.01 -3.13
C ILE A 183 4.57 4.46 -3.53
N PRO A 184 4.48 5.46 -2.63
CA PRO A 184 4.25 6.84 -3.03
C PRO A 184 5.36 7.42 -3.91
N TYR A 185 6.62 7.08 -3.63
CA TYR A 185 7.78 7.52 -4.43
C TYR A 185 7.75 6.92 -5.84
N ILE A 186 7.50 5.61 -5.96
CA ILE A 186 7.36 4.93 -7.25
C ILE A 186 6.14 5.47 -8.01
N ALA A 187 5.00 5.65 -7.33
CA ALA A 187 3.78 6.17 -7.94
C ALA A 187 3.98 7.56 -8.54
N LYS A 188 4.60 8.47 -7.78
CA LYS A 188 4.97 9.81 -8.26
C LYS A 188 5.82 9.70 -9.52
N ALA A 189 6.88 8.88 -9.46
CA ALA A 189 7.83 8.75 -10.56
C ALA A 189 7.17 8.15 -11.83
N ILE A 190 6.23 7.20 -11.69
CA ILE A 190 5.43 6.68 -12.81
C ILE A 190 4.53 7.77 -13.41
N LEU A 191 3.78 8.51 -12.57
CA LEU A 191 2.87 9.55 -13.05
C LEU A 191 3.61 10.70 -13.76
N GLU A 192 4.81 11.04 -13.29
CA GLU A 192 5.63 12.11 -13.88
C GLU A 192 6.40 11.67 -15.12
N GLN A 193 6.93 10.43 -15.14
CA GLN A 193 7.93 10.02 -16.13
C GLN A 193 7.48 8.88 -17.07
N ARG A 194 6.39 8.17 -16.76
CA ARG A 194 5.89 7.01 -17.53
C ARG A 194 4.37 7.06 -17.70
N SER A 195 3.87 8.16 -18.25
CA SER A 195 2.43 8.39 -18.47
C SER A 195 1.73 7.34 -19.36
N ALA A 196 2.48 6.52 -20.10
CA ALA A 196 1.96 5.38 -20.85
C ALA A 196 1.46 4.23 -19.93
N LEU A 197 1.98 4.13 -18.72
CA LEU A 197 1.53 3.14 -17.73
C LEU A 197 0.24 3.63 -17.06
N LYS A 198 -0.80 2.80 -17.10
CA LYS A 198 -2.13 3.12 -16.57
C LYS A 198 -2.18 2.85 -15.06
N LEU A 199 -1.44 3.63 -14.26
CA LEU A 199 -1.51 3.54 -12.80
C LEU A 199 -2.91 3.97 -12.31
N ARG A 200 -3.64 3.05 -11.67
CA ARG A 200 -5.04 3.24 -11.26
C ARG A 200 -5.26 3.38 -9.77
N GLY A 201 -4.30 3.00 -8.94
CA GLY A 201 -4.44 3.18 -7.50
C GLY A 201 -3.35 2.50 -6.68
N LEU A 202 -3.34 2.85 -5.39
CA LEU A 202 -2.35 2.38 -4.42
C LEU A 202 -3.04 1.65 -3.27
N LEU A 203 -2.47 0.55 -2.77
CA LEU A 203 -2.93 -0.16 -1.57
C LEU A 203 -1.75 -0.36 -0.61
N ILE A 204 -1.76 0.34 0.53
CA ILE A 204 -0.64 0.31 1.48
C ILE A 204 -1.14 -0.27 2.80
N GLY A 205 -0.65 -1.46 3.15
CA GLY A 205 -0.96 -2.17 4.38
C GLY A 205 0.04 -1.83 5.48
N ASN A 206 -0.45 -1.53 6.68
CA ASN A 206 0.39 -1.34 7.88
C ASN A 206 1.66 -0.52 7.57
N GLY A 207 1.47 0.61 6.87
CA GLY A 207 2.58 1.30 6.20
C GLY A 207 3.32 2.28 7.11
N LEU A 208 4.65 2.25 7.08
CA LEU A 208 5.50 3.29 7.66
C LEU A 208 5.49 4.53 6.75
N ILE A 209 4.48 5.40 6.87
CA ILE A 209 4.27 6.56 5.96
C ILE A 209 4.74 7.87 6.61
N ASP A 210 4.30 8.14 7.83
CA ASP A 210 4.72 9.27 8.67
C ASP A 210 5.41 8.75 9.93
N PRO A 211 6.77 8.62 9.90
CA PRO A 211 7.53 8.14 11.04
C PRO A 211 7.26 8.93 12.32
N VAL A 212 7.08 10.25 12.23
CA VAL A 212 6.88 11.10 13.42
C VAL A 212 5.60 10.71 14.15
N THR A 213 4.51 10.54 13.42
CA THR A 213 3.24 10.11 14.01
C THR A 213 3.30 8.66 14.50
N ILE A 214 4.04 7.79 13.82
CA ILE A 214 4.24 6.39 14.24
C ILE A 214 5.00 6.32 15.58
N TYR A 215 6.15 6.97 15.72
CA TYR A 215 6.91 6.93 16.98
C TYR A 215 6.11 7.52 18.16
N LYS A 216 5.34 8.58 17.91
CA LYS A 216 4.44 9.20 18.91
C LYS A 216 3.32 8.27 19.38
N SER A 217 2.90 7.33 18.54
CA SER A 217 1.79 6.43 18.82
C SER A 217 2.15 5.25 19.71
N TYR A 218 3.42 4.82 19.76
CA TYR A 218 3.80 3.56 20.40
C TYR A 218 3.44 3.50 21.89
N LEU A 219 3.85 4.49 22.67
CA LEU A 219 3.58 4.52 24.11
C LEU A 219 2.08 4.59 24.43
N PRO A 220 1.28 5.52 23.87
CA PRO A 220 -0.15 5.55 24.15
C PRO A 220 -0.87 4.29 23.65
N PHE A 221 -0.50 3.72 22.51
CA PHE A 221 -1.06 2.48 21.99
C PHE A 221 -0.75 1.30 22.92
N ALA A 222 0.50 1.15 23.36
CA ALA A 222 0.91 0.09 24.27
C ALA A 222 0.22 0.19 25.64
N VAL A 223 0.00 1.41 26.15
CA VAL A 223 -0.76 1.62 27.39
C VAL A 223 -2.23 1.27 27.20
N ALA A 224 -2.85 1.68 26.09
CA ALA A 224 -4.25 1.40 25.81
C ALA A 224 -4.53 -0.11 25.64
N ASN A 225 -3.54 -0.85 25.15
CA ASN A 225 -3.61 -2.31 24.97
C ASN A 225 -3.04 -3.10 26.16
N ASN A 226 -2.84 -2.46 27.32
CA ASN A 226 -2.34 -3.09 28.55
C ASN A 226 -0.96 -3.77 28.43
N LEU A 227 -0.16 -3.42 27.41
CA LEU A 227 1.23 -3.88 27.27
C LEU A 227 2.15 -3.14 28.24
N ILE A 228 1.82 -1.89 28.58
CA ILE A 228 2.57 -1.06 29.52
C ILE A 228 1.62 -0.43 30.55
N ILE A 229 1.96 -0.55 31.84
CA ILE A 229 1.20 0.08 32.92
C ILE A 229 1.57 1.57 33.00
N LYS A 230 0.56 2.44 32.90
CA LYS A 230 0.71 3.91 32.99
C LYS A 230 1.34 4.34 34.32
N ASN A 231 2.35 5.22 34.26
CA ASN A 231 3.15 5.69 35.40
C ASN A 231 3.94 4.58 36.14
N SER A 232 4.22 3.45 35.49
CA SER A 232 5.24 2.51 35.97
C SER A 232 6.65 3.03 35.66
N ASN A 233 7.67 2.47 36.32
CA ASN A 233 9.07 2.78 36.00
C ASN A 233 9.38 2.55 34.50
N LEU A 234 8.79 1.52 33.88
CA LEU A 234 8.96 1.24 32.45
C LEU A 234 8.31 2.34 31.59
N TYR A 235 7.09 2.75 31.93
CA TYR A 235 6.40 3.85 31.25
C TYR A 235 7.22 5.14 31.29
N ASP A 236 7.76 5.50 32.46
CA ASP A 236 8.53 6.74 32.62
C ASP A 236 9.82 6.70 31.80
N ARG A 237 10.51 5.56 31.74
CA ARG A 237 11.69 5.36 30.87
C ARG A 237 11.35 5.54 29.39
N ILE A 238 10.34 4.82 28.90
CA ILE A 238 9.94 4.90 27.49
C ILE A 238 9.45 6.31 27.14
N ASN A 239 8.73 6.98 28.04
CA ASN A 239 8.28 8.35 27.82
C ASN A 239 9.44 9.35 27.69
N ILE A 240 10.57 9.12 28.37
CA ILE A 240 11.78 9.93 28.19
C ILE A 240 12.40 9.64 26.81
N GLU A 241 12.53 8.38 26.43
CA GLU A 241 13.09 7.96 25.12
C GLU A 241 12.25 8.49 23.96
N VAL A 242 10.91 8.38 24.04
CA VAL A 242 9.99 8.91 23.02
C VAL A 242 10.17 10.42 22.85
N LYS A 243 10.26 11.19 23.94
CA LYS A 243 10.52 12.64 23.85
C LYS A 243 11.86 12.96 23.20
N GLN A 244 12.91 12.21 23.52
CA GLN A 244 14.22 12.38 22.89
C GLN A 244 14.16 12.05 21.39
N CYS A 245 13.43 11.00 21.01
CA CYS A 245 13.19 10.64 19.62
C CYS A 245 12.43 11.74 18.87
N GLU A 246 11.35 12.27 19.46
CA GLU A 246 10.59 13.40 18.89
C GLU A 246 11.45 14.65 18.69
N GLU A 247 12.30 14.97 19.67
CA GLU A 247 13.24 16.08 19.56
C GLU A 247 14.29 15.85 18.46
N ALA A 248 14.78 14.63 18.30
CA ALA A 248 15.72 14.28 17.22
C ALA A 248 15.03 14.38 15.84
N LEU A 249 13.84 13.79 15.71
CA LEU A 249 13.01 13.82 14.50
C LEU A 249 12.62 15.25 14.08
N SER A 250 12.46 16.17 15.04
CA SER A 250 12.14 17.58 14.75
C SER A 250 13.35 18.45 14.43
N LYS A 251 14.56 18.05 14.85
CA LYS A 251 15.81 18.80 14.64
C LYS A 251 16.59 18.34 13.40
N GLN A 252 16.32 17.14 12.87
CA GLN A 252 17.11 16.55 11.79
C GLN A 252 16.27 15.62 10.89
N ASN A 253 16.65 15.51 9.61
CA ASN A 253 16.24 14.41 8.73
C ASN A 253 16.89 13.14 9.29
N THR A 254 16.26 12.52 10.28
CA THR A 254 16.71 11.31 11.00
C THR A 254 16.45 10.03 10.21
N PHE A 255 16.03 10.17 8.96
CA PHE A 255 15.92 9.09 8.00
C PHE A 255 17.32 8.76 7.47
N THR A 256 17.64 7.48 7.31
CA THR A 256 18.94 7.04 6.75
C THR A 256 19.19 7.62 5.35
N ALA A 257 18.12 7.93 4.61
CA ALA A 257 18.19 8.75 3.43
C ALA A 257 18.32 10.23 3.83
N SER A 258 19.47 10.80 3.55
CA SER A 258 19.84 12.16 3.91
C SER A 258 19.01 13.24 3.19
N HIS A 259 18.59 12.95 1.96
CA HIS A 259 17.91 13.94 1.09
C HIS A 259 16.41 13.66 0.92
N SER A 260 16.02 12.39 0.98
CA SER A 260 14.62 12.00 0.88
C SER A 260 13.82 12.44 2.11
N LYS A 261 12.52 12.62 1.94
CA LYS A 261 11.59 12.97 3.01
C LYS A 261 10.58 11.83 3.19
N PRO A 262 9.95 11.70 4.36
CA PRO A 262 8.88 10.73 4.54
C PRO A 262 7.75 10.91 3.51
N SER A 263 7.25 9.80 2.99
CA SER A 263 6.30 9.73 1.87
C SER A 263 4.95 10.39 2.13
N ILE A 264 4.61 10.69 3.39
CA ILE A 264 3.41 11.46 3.75
C ILE A 264 3.27 12.75 2.94
N ILE A 265 4.38 13.42 2.60
CA ILE A 265 4.34 14.66 1.83
C ILE A 265 3.87 14.46 0.38
N LEU A 266 3.91 13.24 -0.13
CA LEU A 266 3.54 12.90 -1.51
C LEU A 266 2.07 12.51 -1.63
N LEU A 267 1.44 12.05 -0.53
CA LEU A 267 0.06 11.56 -0.57
C LEU A 267 -0.97 12.61 -1.04
N PRO A 268 -0.92 13.89 -0.64
CA PRO A 268 -1.87 14.89 -1.11
C PRO A 268 -1.88 15.10 -2.63
N ASP A 269 -0.72 15.06 -3.28
CA ASP A 269 -0.60 15.23 -4.73
C ASP A 269 -0.98 13.96 -5.49
N LEU A 270 -0.71 12.78 -4.90
CA LEU A 270 -1.18 11.51 -5.45
C LEU A 270 -2.71 11.38 -5.37
N LEU A 271 -3.33 11.80 -4.26
CA LEU A 271 -4.78 11.76 -4.04
C LEU A 271 -5.58 12.69 -4.98
N GLN A 272 -4.92 13.68 -5.60
CA GLN A 272 -5.52 14.48 -6.66
C GLN A 272 -5.68 13.69 -7.97
N GLN A 273 -4.87 12.66 -8.18
CA GLN A 273 -4.75 11.96 -9.46
C GLN A 273 -5.33 10.54 -9.42
N ILE A 274 -5.11 9.81 -8.34
CA ILE A 274 -5.47 8.39 -8.20
C ILE A 274 -6.03 8.07 -6.81
N PRO A 275 -6.91 7.07 -6.69
CA PRO A 275 -7.39 6.59 -5.40
C PRO A 275 -6.30 5.82 -4.64
N ILE A 276 -6.34 5.94 -3.30
CA ILE A 276 -5.43 5.26 -2.38
C ILE A 276 -6.26 4.55 -1.29
N ILE A 277 -5.95 3.28 -1.05
CA ILE A 277 -6.34 2.56 0.16
C ILE A 277 -5.14 2.54 1.11
N LEU A 278 -5.35 3.01 2.32
CA LEU A 278 -4.51 2.69 3.47
C LEU A 278 -5.26 1.66 4.31
N TYR A 279 -4.63 0.55 4.66
CA TYR A 279 -5.24 -0.45 5.53
C TYR A 279 -4.32 -0.83 6.68
N SER A 280 -4.89 -1.23 7.81
CA SER A 280 -4.11 -1.60 9.00
C SER A 280 -4.76 -2.77 9.72
N GLY A 281 -3.95 -3.72 10.17
CA GLY A 281 -4.37 -4.69 11.19
C GLY A 281 -4.46 -4.07 12.58
N GLU A 282 -5.49 -4.45 13.33
CA GLU A 282 -5.78 -3.94 14.67
C GLU A 282 -4.65 -4.24 15.68
N TYR A 283 -4.01 -5.39 15.57
CA TYR A 283 -3.01 -5.89 16.52
C TYR A 283 -1.57 -5.56 16.13
N ASP A 284 -1.35 -4.90 15.00
CA ASP A 284 -0.01 -4.45 14.65
C ASP A 284 0.49 -3.39 15.62
N LEU A 285 1.66 -3.62 16.22
CA LEU A 285 2.35 -2.65 17.06
C LEU A 285 3.29 -1.76 16.24
N LEU A 286 3.98 -2.32 15.23
CA LEU A 286 5.06 -1.68 14.47
C LEU A 286 4.54 -0.50 13.65
N CYS A 287 3.48 -0.71 12.89
CA CYS A 287 2.80 0.34 12.11
C CYS A 287 1.34 0.42 12.55
N ASN A 288 1.16 0.58 13.86
CA ASN A 288 -0.15 0.50 14.49
C ASN A 288 -1.18 1.46 13.89
N HIS A 289 -2.43 1.02 13.91
CA HIS A 289 -3.53 1.75 13.30
C HIS A 289 -3.79 3.13 13.91
N TRP A 290 -3.41 3.38 15.18
CA TRP A 290 -3.58 4.70 15.81
C TRP A 290 -2.70 5.75 15.14
N ALA A 291 -1.48 5.38 14.74
CA ALA A 291 -0.59 6.26 13.99
C ALA A 291 -1.19 6.63 12.63
N ILE A 292 -1.71 5.64 11.91
CA ILE A 292 -2.27 5.84 10.58
C ILE A 292 -3.54 6.71 10.66
N GLU A 293 -4.43 6.43 11.61
CA GLU A 293 -5.63 7.25 11.85
C GLU A 293 -5.24 8.70 12.21
N ALA A 294 -4.30 8.91 13.14
CA ALA A 294 -3.86 10.25 13.54
C ALA A 294 -3.17 11.01 12.39
N MET A 295 -2.37 10.31 11.57
CA MET A 295 -1.73 10.87 10.39
C MET A 295 -2.79 11.34 9.39
N ILE A 296 -3.81 10.52 9.11
CA ILE A 296 -4.89 10.89 8.19
C ILE A 296 -5.67 12.08 8.75
N ASP A 297 -6.01 12.08 10.04
CA ASP A 297 -6.76 13.17 10.68
C ASP A 297 -6.03 14.52 10.60
N GLY A 298 -4.69 14.52 10.61
CA GLY A 298 -3.86 15.72 10.41
C GLY A 298 -3.56 16.08 8.96
N MET A 299 -3.74 15.14 8.01
CA MET A 299 -3.38 15.34 6.61
C MET A 299 -4.39 16.26 5.91
N ILE A 300 -3.86 17.17 5.08
CA ILE A 300 -4.66 18.05 4.22
C ILE A 300 -4.49 17.57 2.77
N TRP A 301 -5.60 17.27 2.10
CA TRP A 301 -5.62 16.96 0.67
C TRP A 301 -6.93 17.48 0.08
N ASN A 302 -7.00 17.71 -1.24
CA ASN A 302 -8.24 18.06 -1.94
C ASN A 302 -9.12 19.11 -1.20
N ASN A 303 -8.51 20.17 -0.67
CA ASN A 303 -9.13 21.31 0.04
C ASN A 303 -9.80 21.02 1.39
N GLY A 304 -9.32 20.04 2.15
CA GLY A 304 -9.83 19.78 3.50
C GLY A 304 -8.96 18.82 4.30
N THR A 305 -9.20 18.78 5.60
CA THR A 305 -8.36 18.08 6.58
C THR A 305 -9.04 16.81 7.06
N GLY A 306 -8.28 15.72 7.15
CA GLY A 306 -8.82 14.43 7.56
C GLY A 306 -10.00 14.00 6.68
N PHE A 307 -10.87 13.18 7.22
CA PHE A 307 -12.03 12.69 6.46
C PHE A 307 -13.21 13.68 6.40
N ASP A 308 -12.96 14.99 6.41
CA ASP A 308 -13.98 16.02 6.13
C ASP A 308 -14.38 16.01 4.64
N PHE A 309 -15.66 16.24 4.34
CA PHE A 309 -16.19 16.38 2.97
C PHE A 309 -16.05 17.79 2.37
N ASN A 310 -15.16 18.62 2.91
CA ASN A 310 -14.97 20.05 2.63
C ASN A 310 -16.18 20.93 3.01
N ASN A 311 -16.98 20.50 3.98
CA ASN A 311 -18.18 21.21 4.43
C ASN A 311 -18.40 21.15 5.95
N GLY A 312 -17.40 20.71 6.72
CA GLY A 312 -17.52 20.52 8.17
C GLY A 312 -18.20 19.20 8.56
N THR A 313 -18.61 18.38 7.59
CA THR A 313 -19.17 17.04 7.83
C THR A 313 -18.10 15.99 7.62
N LEU A 314 -17.89 15.19 8.65
CA LEU A 314 -16.97 14.06 8.64
C LEU A 314 -17.60 12.85 7.93
N SER A 315 -16.81 12.16 7.10
CA SER A 315 -17.18 10.85 6.55
C SER A 315 -17.48 9.87 7.68
N PRO A 316 -18.55 9.06 7.59
CA PRO A 316 -18.90 8.10 8.62
C PRO A 316 -17.82 7.01 8.75
N LYS A 317 -17.60 6.52 9.97
CA LYS A 317 -16.78 5.33 10.24
C LYS A 317 -17.74 4.14 10.25
N ASP A 318 -17.87 3.48 9.11
CA ASP A 318 -18.82 2.38 8.92
C ASP A 318 -18.15 1.04 9.22
N SER A 319 -18.92 0.06 9.70
CA SER A 319 -18.45 -1.32 9.73
C SER A 319 -18.57 -1.96 8.35
N TRP A 320 -17.56 -2.73 7.96
CA TRP A 320 -17.62 -3.55 6.75
C TRP A 320 -17.68 -5.03 7.11
N ILE A 321 -18.45 -5.79 6.32
CA ILE A 321 -18.83 -7.17 6.61
C ILE A 321 -18.33 -8.07 5.49
N VAL A 322 -17.70 -9.18 5.86
CA VAL A 322 -17.30 -10.26 4.94
C VAL A 322 -17.85 -11.56 5.49
N ASP A 323 -18.54 -12.33 4.64
CA ASP A 323 -19.12 -13.63 5.00
C ASP A 323 -20.05 -13.58 6.24
N GLY A 324 -20.73 -12.44 6.47
CA GLY A 324 -21.65 -12.24 7.60
C GLY A 324 -20.99 -11.76 8.90
N GLU A 325 -19.66 -11.64 8.94
CA GLU A 325 -18.91 -11.18 10.10
C GLU A 325 -18.36 -9.76 9.92
N SER A 326 -18.31 -8.98 11.00
CA SER A 326 -17.65 -7.67 10.99
C SER A 326 -16.14 -7.85 10.75
N ALA A 327 -15.65 -7.35 9.62
CA ALA A 327 -14.25 -7.41 9.23
C ALA A 327 -13.44 -6.22 9.78
N GLY A 328 -14.12 -5.14 10.19
CA GLY A 328 -13.51 -3.99 10.82
C GLY A 328 -14.23 -2.69 10.47
N LEU A 329 -13.47 -1.60 10.33
CA LEU A 329 -13.99 -0.27 10.03
C LEU A 329 -13.50 0.23 8.68
N ILE A 330 -14.37 0.90 7.93
CA ILE A 330 -14.06 1.54 6.65
C ILE A 330 -14.48 3.01 6.70
N ARG A 331 -13.67 3.86 6.08
CA ARG A 331 -13.95 5.28 5.93
C ARG A 331 -13.36 5.79 4.63
N SER A 332 -14.12 6.58 3.87
CA SER A 332 -13.67 7.09 2.57
C SER A 332 -14.01 8.56 2.41
N ALA A 333 -13.06 9.35 1.91
CA ALA A 333 -13.31 10.71 1.43
C ALA A 333 -12.26 11.09 0.39
N ARG A 334 -12.70 11.76 -0.68
CA ARG A 334 -11.84 12.53 -1.58
C ARG A 334 -10.64 11.70 -2.09
N ASN A 335 -10.93 10.51 -2.63
CA ASN A 335 -9.99 9.50 -3.15
C ASN A 335 -9.16 8.71 -2.13
N LEU A 336 -9.23 9.04 -0.84
CA LEU A 336 -8.62 8.23 0.22
C LEU A 336 -9.68 7.30 0.82
N THR A 337 -9.33 6.03 0.97
CA THR A 337 -10.08 5.06 1.77
C THR A 337 -9.16 4.49 2.84
N TYR A 338 -9.64 4.46 4.08
CA TYR A 338 -8.97 3.81 5.20
C TYR A 338 -9.77 2.58 5.64
N MET A 339 -9.07 1.47 5.88
CA MET A 339 -9.67 0.22 6.35
C MET A 339 -8.90 -0.35 7.55
N LEU A 340 -9.58 -0.44 8.69
CA LEU A 340 -9.10 -1.20 9.84
C LEU A 340 -9.59 -2.64 9.73
N PHE A 341 -8.69 -3.60 9.92
CA PHE A 341 -8.96 -5.03 9.95
C PHE A 341 -8.94 -5.53 11.39
N TYR A 342 -10.09 -5.90 11.92
CA TYR A 342 -10.20 -6.42 13.29
C TYR A 342 -9.48 -7.75 13.44
N GLY A 343 -8.74 -7.86 14.53
CA GLY A 343 -7.96 -9.04 14.90
C GLY A 343 -6.78 -9.38 13.99
N ALA A 344 -6.38 -8.49 13.07
CA ALA A 344 -5.29 -8.75 12.13
C ALA A 344 -3.96 -8.18 12.64
N SER A 345 -2.86 -8.84 12.27
CA SER A 345 -1.48 -8.48 12.62
C SER A 345 -0.90 -7.44 11.63
N HIS A 346 0.43 -7.37 11.56
CA HIS A 346 1.15 -6.59 10.56
C HIS A 346 0.86 -7.09 9.14
N MET A 347 0.82 -8.41 8.93
CA MET A 347 0.58 -9.06 7.64
C MET A 347 -0.90 -9.39 7.47
N VAL A 348 -1.73 -8.38 7.24
CA VAL A 348 -3.20 -8.54 7.13
C VAL A 348 -3.63 -9.65 6.16
N PRO A 349 -3.04 -9.81 4.95
CA PRO A 349 -3.44 -10.88 4.05
C PRO A 349 -3.02 -12.28 4.51
N TYR A 350 -2.05 -12.40 5.41
CA TYR A 350 -1.73 -13.66 6.08
C TYR A 350 -2.84 -14.05 7.07
N ASP A 351 -3.26 -13.13 7.94
CA ASP A 351 -4.28 -13.42 8.96
C ASP A 351 -5.69 -13.62 8.37
N TYR A 352 -6.06 -12.77 7.40
CA TYR A 352 -7.38 -12.81 6.77
C TYR A 352 -7.31 -12.74 5.24
N PRO A 353 -6.88 -13.82 4.56
CA PRO A 353 -6.71 -13.86 3.11
C PRO A 353 -7.99 -13.47 2.33
N ARG A 354 -9.15 -14.01 2.72
CA ARG A 354 -10.42 -13.72 2.05
C ARG A 354 -10.88 -12.27 2.24
N ARG A 355 -10.67 -11.69 3.43
CA ARG A 355 -11.05 -10.31 3.73
C ARG A 355 -10.15 -9.32 2.96
N SER A 356 -8.85 -9.60 2.86
CA SER A 356 -7.90 -8.77 2.10
C SER A 356 -8.22 -8.80 0.59
N ARG A 357 -8.56 -9.97 0.03
CA ARG A 357 -9.01 -10.07 -1.35
C ARG A 357 -10.33 -9.35 -1.60
N PHE A 358 -11.28 -9.45 -0.67
CA PHE A 358 -12.54 -8.72 -0.78
C PHE A 358 -12.29 -7.20 -0.89
N MET A 359 -11.39 -6.65 -0.06
CA MET A 359 -10.93 -5.27 -0.18
C MET A 359 -10.37 -4.96 -1.58
N LEU A 360 -9.45 -5.80 -2.10
CA LEU A 360 -8.92 -5.60 -3.46
C LEU A 360 -10.05 -5.56 -4.50
N HIS A 361 -10.98 -6.52 -4.46
CA HIS A 361 -12.07 -6.62 -5.43
C HIS A 361 -12.99 -5.38 -5.42
N GLN A 362 -13.27 -4.83 -4.24
CA GLN A 362 -14.00 -3.57 -4.11
C GLN A 362 -13.21 -2.42 -4.73
N PHE A 363 -11.90 -2.37 -4.48
CA PHE A 363 -11.04 -1.30 -4.97
C PHE A 363 -10.91 -1.26 -6.49
N ILE A 364 -10.74 -2.43 -7.12
CA ILE A 364 -10.61 -2.56 -8.57
C ILE A 364 -11.95 -2.53 -9.32
N GLN A 365 -13.04 -2.29 -8.58
CA GLN A 365 -14.43 -2.21 -9.07
C GLN A 365 -14.76 -3.40 -9.96
N LEU A 366 -14.49 -4.60 -9.45
CA LEU A 366 -14.74 -5.82 -10.21
C LEU A 366 -16.27 -6.00 -10.37
N ASP A 367 -16.80 -5.70 -11.55
CA ASP A 367 -18.21 -5.87 -11.92
C ASP A 367 -18.54 -7.36 -12.10
N LEU A 368 -18.56 -8.10 -11.00
CA LEU A 368 -18.93 -9.51 -11.01
C LEU A 368 -20.45 -9.64 -11.15
N ILE A 369 -20.92 -9.66 -12.39
CA ILE A 369 -22.09 -10.49 -12.72
C ILE A 369 -21.71 -11.92 -12.32
N SER A 370 -22.49 -12.55 -11.44
CA SER A 370 -22.35 -13.92 -10.92
C SER A 370 -21.20 -14.23 -9.95
N PHE A 371 -21.34 -13.78 -8.69
CA PHE A 371 -21.06 -14.69 -7.57
C PHE A 371 -22.29 -15.60 -7.38
N PRO A 372 -22.14 -16.93 -7.29
CA PRO A 372 -23.18 -17.80 -6.76
C PRO A 372 -23.20 -17.67 -5.24
N ASP A 373 -23.63 -16.51 -4.73
CA ASP A 373 -24.19 -16.41 -3.37
C ASP A 373 -25.17 -15.24 -3.32
N THR A 374 -26.46 -15.60 -3.30
CA THR A 374 -27.61 -14.69 -3.38
C THR A 374 -27.87 -13.86 -2.13
N THR A 375 -26.99 -13.95 -1.12
CA THR A 375 -27.25 -13.38 0.21
C THR A 375 -26.64 -11.97 0.36
N THR A 376 -25.48 -11.72 -0.22
CA THR A 376 -24.73 -10.45 -0.05
C THR A 376 -25.30 -9.29 -0.89
N ARG A 377 -25.88 -9.58 -2.07
CA ARG A 377 -26.39 -8.55 -2.99
C ARG A 377 -27.62 -7.81 -2.45
N LYS A 378 -28.51 -8.49 -1.70
CA LYS A 378 -29.71 -7.86 -1.15
C LYS A 378 -29.40 -6.77 -0.11
N ASN A 379 -28.34 -6.93 0.68
CA ASN A 379 -28.06 -6.00 1.77
C ASN A 379 -27.37 -4.71 1.29
N ILE A 380 -26.50 -4.81 0.27
CA ILE A 380 -25.80 -3.65 -0.32
C ILE A 380 -26.75 -2.81 -1.18
N GLU A 381 -27.63 -3.46 -1.97
CA GLU A 381 -28.61 -2.74 -2.81
C GLU A 381 -29.72 -2.08 -1.97
N VAL A 382 -30.09 -2.67 -0.83
CA VAL A 382 -31.04 -2.06 0.12
C VAL A 382 -30.41 -0.87 0.86
N SER A 383 -29.16 -0.97 1.31
CA SER A 383 -28.46 0.14 1.98
C SER A 383 -28.31 1.38 1.08
N THR A 384 -27.94 1.17 -0.19
CA THR A 384 -27.76 2.24 -1.18
C THR A 384 -29.07 2.87 -1.66
N ARG A 385 -30.17 2.09 -1.77
CA ARG A 385 -31.51 2.63 -2.05
C ARG A 385 -32.09 3.37 -0.85
N LEU A 386 -31.86 2.88 0.38
CA LEU A 386 -32.34 3.52 1.61
C LEU A 386 -31.63 4.86 1.85
N THR A 387 -30.31 4.94 1.64
CA THR A 387 -29.57 6.21 1.71
C THR A 387 -30.03 7.21 0.66
N ARG A 388 -30.31 6.80 -0.58
CA ARG A 388 -30.89 7.68 -1.60
C ARG A 388 -32.30 8.17 -1.24
N HIS A 389 -33.16 7.30 -0.71
CA HIS A 389 -34.52 7.69 -0.29
C HIS A 389 -34.51 8.60 0.95
N ILE A 390 -33.63 8.34 1.93
CA ILE A 390 -33.46 9.21 3.10
C ILE A 390 -32.91 10.57 2.66
N ALA A 391 -31.89 10.62 1.79
CA ALA A 391 -31.35 11.87 1.27
C ALA A 391 -32.39 12.70 0.50
N PHE A 392 -33.22 12.04 -0.32
CA PHE A 392 -34.30 12.72 -1.04
C PHE A 392 -35.41 13.23 -0.10
N SER A 393 -35.74 12.46 0.94
CA SER A 393 -36.75 12.85 1.94
C SER A 393 -36.26 14.01 2.81
N VAL A 394 -34.99 13.98 3.23
CA VAL A 394 -34.34 15.06 3.99
C VAL A 394 -34.25 16.35 3.16
N LEU A 395 -33.94 16.25 1.87
CA LEU A 395 -33.92 17.40 0.97
C LEU A 395 -35.30 18.06 0.84
N ILE A 396 -36.37 17.27 0.73
CA ILE A 396 -37.75 17.79 0.70
C ILE A 396 -38.10 18.48 2.02
N VAL A 397 -37.75 17.88 3.16
CA VAL A 397 -38.01 18.48 4.48
C VAL A 397 -37.24 19.80 4.64
N ILE A 398 -35.98 19.88 4.21
CA ILE A 398 -35.20 21.13 4.23
C ILE A 398 -35.85 22.19 3.35
N ILE A 399 -36.31 21.84 2.14
CA ILE A 399 -37.00 22.79 1.24
C ILE A 399 -38.29 23.32 1.89
N VAL A 400 -39.07 22.45 2.54
CA VAL A 400 -40.30 22.84 3.25
C VAL A 400 -39.99 23.73 4.45
N ILE A 401 -38.96 23.40 5.24
CA ILE A 401 -38.53 24.22 6.38
C ILE A 401 -38.04 25.60 5.90
N LEU A 402 -37.25 25.66 4.82
CA LEU A 402 -36.80 26.94 4.25
C LEU A 402 -37.96 27.78 3.72
N ALA A 403 -38.96 27.15 3.09
CA ALA A 403 -40.18 27.84 2.65
C ALA A 403 -41.00 28.38 3.83
N LEU A 404 -41.11 27.62 4.93
CA LEU A 404 -41.79 28.04 6.16
C LEU A 404 -41.03 29.16 6.88
N ILE A 405 -39.69 29.08 6.94
CA ILE A 405 -38.84 30.14 7.49
C ILE A 405 -38.99 31.42 6.66
N GLY A 406 -39.06 31.34 5.33
CA GLY A 406 -39.33 32.49 4.46
C GLY A 406 -40.68 33.15 4.74
N LEU A 407 -41.73 32.35 4.97
CA LEU A 407 -43.05 32.85 5.35
C LEU A 407 -43.09 33.50 6.74
N ILE A 408 -42.35 32.94 7.71
CA ILE A 408 -42.21 33.49 9.05
C ILE A 408 -41.36 34.78 9.04
N TRP A 409 -40.33 34.86 8.18
CA TRP A 409 -39.49 36.06 8.02
C TRP A 409 -40.29 37.25 7.44
N CYS A 410 -41.27 37.00 6.57
CA CYS A 410 -42.20 38.04 6.11
C CYS A 410 -43.09 38.60 7.22
N PHE A 411 -43.35 37.83 8.30
CA PHE A 411 -44.28 38.23 9.36
C PHE A 411 -43.61 38.95 10.55
N VAL A 412 -42.29 38.83 10.70
CA VAL A 412 -41.57 39.27 11.92
C VAL A 412 -40.89 40.65 11.78
N LEU A 413 -40.92 41.30 10.60
CA LEU A 413 -40.42 42.68 10.42
C LEU A 413 -41.37 43.79 10.94
N LYS A 414 -42.07 43.55 12.06
CA LYS A 414 -42.72 44.62 12.84
C LYS A 414 -42.47 44.41 14.34
N ARG A 415 -41.46 45.14 14.83
CA ARG A 415 -41.18 45.60 16.22
C ARG A 415 -39.91 45.02 16.89
N HIS A 416 -39.03 45.95 17.27
CA HIS A 416 -37.95 45.86 18.29
C HIS A 416 -38.31 46.81 19.45
N PRO A 417 -37.55 46.94 20.58
CA PRO A 417 -36.44 46.14 21.17
C PRO A 417 -36.68 45.81 22.70
N THR A 418 -35.87 45.06 23.46
CA THR A 418 -34.59 45.46 24.11
C THR A 418 -33.98 44.37 25.05
N ARG A 419 -32.63 44.33 25.08
CA ARG A 419 -31.63 44.12 26.18
C ARG A 419 -31.33 42.77 26.90
N LEU A 420 -30.00 42.54 27.00
CA LEU A 420 -29.08 41.57 27.65
C LEU A 420 -29.02 41.66 29.21
N PRO A 421 -28.45 40.69 30.00
CA PRO A 421 -27.00 40.34 30.06
C PRO A 421 -26.57 38.87 30.43
N THR A 422 -25.25 38.62 30.36
CA THR A 422 -24.40 37.41 30.65
C THR A 422 -23.74 37.44 32.06
N PRO A 423 -22.69 36.64 32.42
CA PRO A 423 -22.45 35.17 32.53
C PRO A 423 -21.79 34.73 33.90
N LEU A 424 -21.41 33.45 34.14
CA LEU A 424 -20.13 33.00 34.80
C LEU A 424 -19.98 31.46 35.14
N ASN A 425 -18.81 30.86 34.80
CA ASN A 425 -17.85 30.02 35.59
C ASN A 425 -18.24 28.64 36.23
N ILE A 426 -17.41 27.58 36.51
CA ILE A 426 -15.96 27.22 36.47
C ILE A 426 -15.76 25.70 36.85
N ILE A 427 -14.80 24.99 36.18
CA ILE A 427 -13.71 24.02 36.59
C ILE A 427 -13.90 22.91 37.70
N ARG A 428 -13.47 21.63 37.48
CA ARG A 428 -12.17 20.97 37.88
C ARG A 428 -12.18 19.42 38.12
N GLU A 429 -11.01 18.83 37.80
CA GLU A 429 -10.47 17.45 37.89
C GLU A 429 -10.54 16.74 39.27
N LEU A 430 -10.15 15.44 39.32
CA LEU A 430 -9.11 14.89 40.24
C LEU A 430 -8.70 13.42 39.90
N ARG A 431 -7.44 13.05 40.21
CA ARG A 431 -6.76 11.72 40.14
C ARG A 431 -5.98 11.50 41.46
N PRO A 432 -5.65 10.26 41.94
CA PRO A 432 -4.24 9.85 42.13
C PRO A 432 -3.95 8.29 42.11
N LYS A 433 -2.75 7.82 41.65
CA LYS A 433 -1.53 7.21 42.31
C LYS A 433 -1.69 5.79 42.93
N THR A 434 -0.75 4.82 42.98
CA THR A 434 0.62 4.46 42.47
C THR A 434 0.97 3.05 43.00
N SER A 435 1.84 2.24 42.34
CA SER A 435 3.07 1.61 42.92
C SER A 435 3.65 0.44 42.07
N ASN A 436 4.95 0.18 42.26
CA ASN A 436 5.96 -0.44 41.38
C ASN A 436 6.09 -1.98 41.47
N VAL A 437 6.64 -2.63 40.43
CA VAL A 437 7.80 -3.57 40.43
C VAL A 437 8.33 -3.72 38.96
N GLU A 438 9.64 -3.98 38.82
CA GLU A 438 10.52 -3.88 37.64
C GLU A 438 10.27 -4.88 36.48
N GLN A 439 10.68 -4.46 35.28
CA GLN A 439 10.74 -5.22 34.03
C GLN A 439 12.12 -5.12 33.34
N PRO A 440 12.46 -6.06 32.43
CA PRO A 440 13.68 -6.06 31.63
C PRO A 440 13.72 -4.91 30.60
N LYS A 441 14.90 -4.73 29.99
CA LYS A 441 15.26 -3.65 29.05
C LYS A 441 14.43 -3.72 27.77
N SER A 442 13.80 -2.61 27.37
CA SER A 442 12.96 -2.49 26.18
C SER A 442 13.67 -1.81 25.00
N MET A 443 13.15 -2.14 23.83
CA MET A 443 13.66 -1.95 22.49
C MET A 443 12.99 -0.72 21.84
N ALA A 444 13.68 0.42 21.79
CA ALA A 444 13.22 1.62 21.08
C ALA A 444 14.35 2.65 20.91
N CYS A 445 15.39 2.33 20.13
CA CYS A 445 16.32 3.29 19.51
C CYS A 445 17.38 2.65 18.58
N LEU A 446 17.27 1.35 18.26
CA LEU A 446 18.28 0.65 17.46
C LEU A 446 18.14 0.87 15.94
N LEU A 447 16.98 1.30 15.44
CA LEU A 447 16.76 1.39 13.99
C LEU A 447 17.18 2.72 13.35
N LEU A 448 17.54 3.74 14.13
CA LEU A 448 17.83 5.08 13.60
C LEU A 448 19.21 5.61 13.97
N ASN A 449 20.03 4.86 14.72
CA ASN A 449 21.30 5.39 15.20
C ASN A 449 22.42 4.34 15.27
N ASP A 450 22.60 3.56 14.22
CA ASP A 450 23.84 2.81 14.07
C ASP A 450 24.55 3.16 12.77
N SER A 451 25.45 4.14 12.87
CA SER A 451 26.40 4.50 11.83
C SER A 451 27.68 3.67 11.89
N ASN A 452 27.75 2.61 12.73
CA ASN A 452 28.99 1.84 12.93
C ASN A 452 28.83 0.32 13.15
N THR A 453 27.67 -0.29 12.96
CA THR A 453 27.59 -1.75 12.86
C THR A 453 27.40 -2.20 11.42
N ASN A 454 28.40 -2.95 10.93
CA ASN A 454 28.22 -3.85 9.81
C ASN A 454 27.11 -4.85 10.18
N LEU A 455 25.87 -4.53 9.83
CA LEU A 455 24.78 -5.49 9.91
C LEU A 455 24.99 -6.50 8.78
N HIS A 456 25.69 -7.58 9.12
CA HIS A 456 25.53 -8.83 8.40
C HIS A 456 24.05 -9.18 8.42
N VAL A 457 23.52 -9.49 7.23
CA VAL A 457 22.23 -10.16 7.01
C VAL A 457 22.08 -11.25 8.06
N ALA A 458 21.23 -11.01 9.06
CA ALA A 458 20.98 -11.96 10.14
C ALA A 458 19.60 -12.58 9.90
N ASP A 459 19.68 -13.85 9.50
CA ASP A 459 18.71 -14.94 9.49
C ASP A 459 17.25 -14.65 9.87
N SER A 460 16.39 -15.09 8.96
CA SER A 460 14.93 -15.01 8.92
C SER A 460 14.18 -15.91 9.93
N GLU A 461 14.71 -16.18 11.12
CA GLU A 461 14.13 -17.22 12.01
C GLU A 461 13.55 -16.75 13.36
N THR A 462 13.53 -15.45 13.69
CA THR A 462 13.15 -15.01 15.05
C THR A 462 12.00 -14.01 15.20
N PHE A 463 11.09 -13.93 14.23
CA PHE A 463 9.83 -13.21 14.43
C PHE A 463 8.67 -13.94 13.75
N VAL A 464 8.16 -14.99 14.42
CA VAL A 464 6.81 -15.54 14.27
C VAL A 464 6.16 -15.55 15.64
#